data_AF-A0A317U2X5-F1
#
_entry.id   AF-A0A317U2X5-F1
#
_cell.length_a   1.000
_cell.length_b   1.000
_cell.length_c   1.000
_cell.angle_alpha   90.00
_cell.angle_beta   90.00
_cell.angle_gamma   90.00
#
_symmetry.space_group_name_H-M   'P 1'
#
loop_
_entity.id
_entity.type
_entity.pdbx_description
1 polymer ?
#
loop_
_entity_poly.entity_id
_entity_poly.type
_entity_poly.pdbx_seq_one_letter_code
_entity_poly.pdbx_strand_id
1 'polypeptide(L)'
;MYNKFSLIILINNNMIPLALLSDLEQLEETAKIYLYGKTHYLTEPKSFNFSLLKSVQISIQALPLNQEKIKLMERYQKVFTQIATFHPKIIYLSDFNNEINTYKPLCKQLESLEQEALILFTNYFNVDKPNFDWEGLRDIRSQIYNVKNSSDRTQLMHLFEHGILTIISQVRPKTYSELTFESELEELTQISSSYHTKSR
;
A
#
# COMPACT_ATOMS: atom_id res chain seq x y z
N MET A 1 -16.30 -8.58 1.98
CA MET A 1 -15.97 -7.79 0.78
C MET A 1 -14.47 -7.79 0.61
N TYR A 2 -13.95 -8.62 -0.30
CA TYR A 2 -12.51 -8.66 -0.57
C TYR A 2 -12.11 -7.42 -1.36
N ASN A 3 -11.04 -6.78 -0.89
CA ASN A 3 -10.59 -5.47 -1.28
C ASN A 3 -10.08 -5.50 -2.74
N LYS A 4 -10.84 -4.91 -3.67
CA LYS A 4 -10.49 -4.82 -5.10
C LYS A 4 -9.18 -4.05 -5.34
N PHE A 5 -8.67 -3.35 -4.32
CA PHE A 5 -7.39 -2.64 -4.34
C PHE A 5 -6.19 -3.55 -4.02
N SER A 6 -6.37 -4.70 -3.37
CA SER A 6 -5.29 -5.66 -3.15
C SER A 6 -4.81 -6.33 -4.45
N LEU A 7 -5.63 -6.31 -5.50
CA LEU A 7 -5.30 -6.87 -6.81
C LEU A 7 -4.41 -5.95 -7.68
N ILE A 8 -4.37 -4.64 -7.39
CA ILE A 8 -3.55 -3.70 -8.16
C ILE A 8 -2.09 -3.68 -7.66
N ILE A 9 -1.86 -4.05 -6.39
CA ILE A 9 -0.51 -4.14 -5.80
C ILE A 9 0.20 -5.45 -6.22
N LEU A 10 -0.52 -6.44 -6.74
CA LEU A 10 -0.01 -7.78 -7.05
C LEU A 10 0.53 -7.98 -8.49
N ILE A 11 0.59 -6.93 -9.31
CA ILE A 11 1.00 -7.05 -10.74
C ILE A 11 2.51 -6.84 -10.98
N ASN A 12 3.31 -6.44 -9.99
CA ASN A 12 4.75 -6.23 -10.18
C ASN A 12 5.62 -7.30 -9.51
N ASN A 13 5.40 -8.57 -9.80
CA ASN A 13 6.50 -9.54 -9.72
C ASN A 13 7.35 -9.42 -10.99
N ASN A 14 8.03 -8.28 -11.14
CA ASN A 14 9.12 -8.11 -12.11
C ASN A 14 10.36 -8.83 -11.59
N MET A 15 10.32 -10.16 -11.53
CA MET A 15 11.49 -10.93 -11.16
C MET A 15 12.55 -10.76 -12.24
N ILE A 16 13.68 -10.15 -11.88
CA ILE A 16 14.87 -10.14 -12.73
C ILE A 16 15.24 -11.61 -13.03
N PRO A 17 15.44 -12.00 -14.31
CA PRO A 17 15.84 -13.36 -14.63
C PRO A 17 17.16 -13.73 -13.94
N LEU A 18 17.20 -14.86 -13.24
CA LEU A 18 18.41 -15.35 -12.56
C LEU A 18 19.60 -15.52 -13.54
N ALA A 19 19.30 -15.93 -14.78
CA ALA A 19 20.29 -16.02 -15.85
C ALA A 19 20.95 -14.66 -16.14
N LEU A 20 20.18 -13.57 -16.17
CA LEU A 20 20.70 -12.23 -16.41
C LEU A 20 21.65 -11.79 -15.29
N LEU A 21 21.32 -12.10 -14.03
CA LEU A 21 22.19 -11.80 -12.89
C LEU A 21 23.50 -12.58 -12.98
N SER A 22 23.43 -13.88 -13.28
CA SER A 22 24.60 -14.73 -13.44
C SER A 22 25.49 -14.27 -14.62
N ASP A 23 24.89 -13.90 -15.75
CA ASP A 23 25.62 -13.42 -16.93
C ASP A 23 26.31 -12.08 -16.64
N LEU A 24 25.65 -11.18 -15.91
CA LEU A 24 26.22 -9.90 -15.51
C LEU A 24 27.37 -10.08 -14.50
N GLU A 25 27.23 -10.99 -13.53
CA GLU A 25 28.31 -11.35 -12.59
C GLU A 25 29.51 -11.95 -13.34
N GLN A 26 29.26 -12.82 -14.30
CA GLN A 26 30.31 -13.38 -15.15
C GLN A 26 31.01 -12.29 -15.96
N LEU A 27 30.28 -11.32 -16.50
CA LEU A 27 30.86 -10.16 -17.20
C LEU A 27 31.70 -9.30 -16.27
N GLU A 28 31.22 -8.99 -15.07
CA GLU A 28 31.94 -8.22 -14.07
C GLU A 28 33.27 -8.89 -13.71
N GLU A 29 33.25 -10.20 -13.48
CA GLU A 29 34.45 -10.95 -13.14
C GLU A 29 35.42 -11.07 -14.32
N THR A 30 34.89 -11.36 -15.52
CA THR A 30 35.70 -11.43 -16.74
C THR A 30 36.34 -10.09 -17.06
N ALA A 31 35.63 -8.98 -16.84
CA ALA A 31 36.16 -7.63 -17.03
C ALA A 31 37.32 -7.32 -16.08
N LYS A 32 37.20 -7.64 -14.78
CA LYS A 32 38.30 -7.48 -13.82
C LYS A 32 39.54 -8.25 -14.25
N ILE A 33 39.38 -9.52 -14.59
CA ILE A 33 40.49 -10.37 -15.02
C ILE A 33 41.13 -9.83 -16.30
N TYR A 34 40.30 -9.40 -17.26
CA TYR A 34 40.73 -8.81 -18.52
C TYR A 34 41.57 -7.54 -18.31
N LEU A 35 41.09 -6.62 -17.47
CA LEU A 35 41.77 -5.37 -17.12
C LEU A 35 43.10 -5.64 -16.41
N TYR A 36 43.10 -6.58 -15.46
CA TYR A 36 44.30 -6.99 -14.75
C TYR A 36 45.36 -7.53 -15.73
N GLY A 37 44.96 -8.42 -16.65
CA GLY A 37 45.84 -8.95 -17.69
C GLY A 37 46.39 -7.89 -18.63
N LYS A 38 45.58 -6.89 -19.01
CA LYS A 38 46.02 -5.77 -19.86
C LYS A 38 46.97 -4.80 -19.17
N THR A 39 46.81 -4.59 -17.87
CA THR A 39 47.62 -3.64 -17.09
C THR A 39 48.94 -4.25 -16.60
N HIS A 40 48.98 -5.57 -16.40
CA HIS A 40 50.15 -6.29 -15.85
C HIS A 40 50.90 -7.12 -16.90
N TYR A 41 50.63 -6.91 -18.20
CA TYR A 41 51.30 -7.59 -19.32
C TYR A 41 51.40 -9.12 -19.15
N LEU A 42 50.32 -9.75 -18.67
CA LEU A 42 50.29 -11.20 -18.50
C LEU A 42 50.46 -11.91 -19.85
N THR A 43 51.23 -12.99 -19.85
CA THR A 43 51.67 -13.76 -21.04
C THR A 43 50.54 -14.49 -21.76
N GLU A 44 49.40 -14.74 -21.11
CA GLU A 44 48.21 -15.30 -21.74
C GLU A 44 47.07 -14.27 -21.79
N PRO A 45 46.73 -13.73 -22.99
CA PRO A 45 45.63 -12.80 -23.12
C PRO A 45 44.31 -13.55 -22.96
N LYS A 46 43.68 -13.46 -21.78
CA LYS A 46 42.27 -13.86 -21.65
C LYS A 46 41.42 -12.97 -22.58
N SER A 47 40.62 -13.61 -23.43
CA SER A 47 39.69 -12.91 -24.32
C SER A 47 38.46 -12.40 -23.55
N PHE A 48 37.99 -11.20 -23.88
CA PHE A 48 36.73 -10.67 -23.35
C PHE A 48 35.55 -11.08 -24.26
N ASN A 49 34.43 -11.51 -23.67
CA ASN A 49 33.26 -11.98 -24.41
C ASN A 49 32.31 -10.80 -24.77
N PHE A 50 32.55 -10.17 -25.91
CA PHE A 50 31.71 -9.06 -26.40
C PHE A 50 30.29 -9.48 -26.80
N SER A 51 30.09 -10.74 -27.18
CA SER A 51 28.75 -11.27 -27.48
C SER A 51 27.89 -11.32 -26.22
N LEU A 52 28.48 -11.76 -25.09
CA LEU A 52 27.82 -11.76 -23.78
C LEU A 52 27.53 -10.34 -23.30
N LEU A 53 28.47 -9.39 -23.52
CA LEU A 53 28.24 -7.98 -23.21
C LEU A 53 26.98 -7.47 -23.92
N LYS A 54 26.85 -7.73 -25.23
CA LYS A 54 25.68 -7.32 -26.01
C LYS A 54 24.39 -8.03 -25.58
N SER A 55 24.43 -9.32 -25.25
CA SER A 55 23.23 -10.06 -24.83
C SER A 55 22.70 -9.57 -23.47
N VAL A 56 23.60 -9.26 -22.54
CA VAL A 56 23.22 -8.68 -21.23
C VAL A 56 22.62 -7.29 -21.42
N GLN A 57 23.17 -6.47 -22.30
CA GLN A 57 22.60 -5.17 -22.64
C GLN A 57 21.16 -5.29 -23.15
N ILE A 58 20.93 -6.14 -24.15
CA ILE A 58 19.59 -6.36 -24.74
C ILE A 58 18.61 -6.85 -23.67
N SER A 59 19.05 -7.78 -22.81
CA SER A 59 18.23 -8.30 -21.72
C SER A 59 17.84 -7.22 -20.72
N ILE A 60 18.76 -6.32 -20.35
CA ILE A 60 18.46 -5.18 -19.47
C ILE A 60 17.50 -4.20 -20.16
N GLN A 61 17.68 -3.92 -21.45
CA GLN A 61 16.78 -3.04 -22.22
C GLN A 61 15.33 -3.54 -22.21
N ALA A 62 15.14 -4.85 -22.32
CA ALA A 62 13.82 -5.49 -22.34
C ALA A 62 13.08 -5.45 -20.99
N LEU A 63 13.77 -5.17 -19.88
CA LEU A 63 13.13 -5.07 -18.56
C LEU A 63 12.22 -3.83 -18.46
N PRO A 64 11.17 -3.87 -17.64
CA PRO A 64 10.38 -2.67 -17.34
C PRO A 64 11.20 -1.64 -16.57
N LEU A 65 10.90 -0.36 -16.79
CA LEU A 65 11.60 0.74 -16.11
C LEU A 65 11.23 0.82 -14.63
N ASN A 66 12.14 0.37 -13.78
CA ASN A 66 12.03 0.44 -12.33
C ASN A 66 13.42 0.61 -11.70
N GLN A 67 13.46 0.76 -10.37
CA GLN A 67 14.72 0.97 -9.63
C GLN A 67 15.72 -0.18 -9.82
N GLU A 68 15.22 -1.41 -9.99
CA GLU A 68 16.06 -2.59 -10.22
C GLU A 68 16.72 -2.58 -11.61
N LYS A 69 15.98 -2.22 -12.66
CA LYS A 69 16.53 -2.01 -14.01
C LYS A 69 17.61 -0.93 -13.98
N ILE A 70 17.38 0.18 -13.26
CA ILE A 70 18.40 1.23 -13.09
C ILE A 70 19.67 0.67 -12.43
N LYS A 71 19.56 -0.13 -11.37
CA LYS A 71 20.71 -0.77 -10.72
C LYS A 71 21.47 -1.70 -11.69
N LEU A 72 20.76 -2.47 -12.52
CA LEU A 72 21.37 -3.33 -13.53
C LEU A 72 22.08 -2.53 -14.62
N MET A 73 21.47 -1.44 -15.09
CA MET A 73 22.08 -0.51 -16.04
C MET A 73 23.37 0.08 -15.48
N GLU A 74 23.40 0.50 -14.22
CA GLU A 74 24.59 1.05 -13.55
C GLU A 74 25.73 0.02 -13.46
N ARG A 75 25.40 -1.23 -13.08
CA ARG A 75 26.36 -2.35 -13.05
C ARG A 75 26.95 -2.62 -14.43
N TYR A 76 26.10 -2.73 -15.45
CA TYR A 76 26.52 -2.89 -16.84
C TYR A 76 27.41 -1.73 -17.30
N GLN A 77 26.99 -0.49 -17.03
CA GLN A 77 27.70 0.71 -17.46
C GLN A 77 29.12 0.77 -16.88
N LYS A 78 29.31 0.29 -15.65
CA LYS A 78 30.63 0.19 -15.02
C LYS A 78 31.54 -0.76 -15.79
N VAL A 79 31.05 -1.94 -16.14
CA VAL A 79 31.80 -2.92 -16.97
C VAL A 79 32.09 -2.32 -18.35
N PHE A 80 31.07 -1.78 -19.02
CA PHE A 80 31.19 -1.18 -20.34
C PHE A 80 32.27 -0.08 -20.38
N THR A 81 32.24 0.86 -19.45
CA THR A 81 33.19 1.98 -19.38
C THR A 81 34.64 1.49 -19.19
N GLN A 82 34.83 0.48 -18.35
CA GLN A 82 36.16 -0.11 -18.14
C GLN A 82 36.70 -0.77 -19.42
N ILE A 83 35.86 -1.53 -20.13
CA ILE A 83 36.28 -2.20 -21.37
C ILE A 83 36.46 -1.20 -22.52
N ALA A 84 35.63 -0.17 -22.60
CA ALA A 84 35.70 0.88 -23.64
C ALA A 84 37.04 1.62 -23.63
N THR A 85 37.66 1.75 -22.46
CA THR A 85 39.00 2.35 -22.31
C THR A 85 40.07 1.60 -23.11
N PHE A 86 39.94 0.28 -23.25
CA PHE A 86 40.88 -0.56 -24.00
C PHE A 86 40.36 -0.90 -25.42
N HIS A 87 39.05 -0.80 -25.63
CA HIS A 87 38.39 -1.08 -26.91
C HIS A 87 37.46 0.07 -27.30
N PRO A 88 37.99 1.19 -27.83
CA PRO A 88 37.18 2.38 -28.12
C PRO A 88 36.10 2.12 -29.18
N LYS A 89 36.26 1.08 -30.02
CA LYS A 89 35.25 0.69 -31.01
C LYS A 89 33.98 0.11 -30.38
N ILE A 90 33.96 -0.24 -29.10
CA ILE A 90 32.72 -0.71 -28.46
C ILE A 90 31.74 0.44 -28.19
N ILE A 91 32.17 1.70 -28.31
CA ILE A 91 31.32 2.89 -28.15
C ILE A 91 30.17 2.90 -29.18
N TYR A 92 30.30 2.16 -30.28
CA TYR A 92 29.20 1.94 -31.22
C TYR A 92 28.09 1.01 -30.68
N LEU A 93 28.34 0.30 -29.59
CA LEU A 93 27.26 -0.28 -28.78
C LEU A 93 26.67 0.84 -27.94
N SER A 94 25.34 0.98 -27.95
CA SER A 94 24.66 1.98 -27.12
C SER A 94 25.05 1.80 -25.65
N ASP A 95 25.30 2.89 -24.94
CA ASP A 95 25.52 2.86 -23.49
C ASP A 95 24.21 3.18 -22.75
N PHE A 96 24.20 3.05 -21.42
CA PHE A 96 23.05 3.42 -20.59
C PHE A 96 23.22 4.77 -19.90
N ASN A 97 24.25 5.56 -20.20
CA ASN A 97 24.54 6.80 -19.46
C ASN A 97 23.38 7.79 -19.52
N ASN A 98 22.82 8.00 -20.70
CA ASN A 98 21.68 8.91 -20.89
C ASN A 98 20.43 8.41 -20.17
N GLU A 99 20.14 7.11 -20.26
CA GLU A 99 18.99 6.49 -19.62
C GLU A 99 19.11 6.54 -18.08
N ILE A 100 20.27 6.22 -17.53
CA ILE A 100 20.53 6.32 -16.08
C ILE A 100 20.35 7.75 -15.61
N ASN A 101 20.97 8.73 -16.28
CA ASN A 101 20.90 10.13 -15.87
C ASN A 101 19.48 10.71 -15.95
N THR A 102 18.68 10.24 -16.90
CA THR A 102 17.30 10.68 -17.09
C THR A 102 16.35 10.01 -16.08
N TYR A 103 16.42 8.69 -15.95
CA TYR A 103 15.40 7.92 -15.25
C TYR A 103 15.70 7.68 -13.77
N LYS A 104 16.97 7.64 -13.35
CA LYS A 104 17.34 7.51 -11.93
C LYS A 104 16.71 8.58 -11.03
N PRO A 105 16.76 9.89 -11.35
CA PRO A 105 16.11 10.90 -10.52
C PRO A 105 14.58 10.75 -10.53
N LEU A 106 13.99 10.40 -11.68
CA LEU A 106 12.55 10.20 -11.81
C LEU A 106 12.05 9.03 -10.96
N CYS A 107 12.74 7.89 -10.97
CA CYS A 107 12.39 6.75 -10.10
C CYS A 107 12.45 7.13 -8.61
N LYS A 108 13.46 7.90 -8.19
CA LYS A 108 13.55 8.39 -6.80
C LYS A 108 12.42 9.35 -6.43
N GLN A 109 12.05 10.25 -7.33
CA GLN A 109 10.92 11.15 -7.12
C GLN A 109 9.61 10.39 -7.01
N LEU A 110 9.43 9.34 -7.83
CA LEU A 110 8.24 8.49 -7.78
C LEU A 110 8.13 7.74 -6.45
N GLU A 111 9.23 7.19 -5.94
CA GLU A 111 9.28 6.54 -4.62
C GLU A 111 9.00 7.53 -3.48
N SER A 112 9.54 8.75 -3.55
CA SER A 112 9.24 9.81 -2.57
C SER A 112 7.75 10.15 -2.57
N LEU A 113 7.18 10.29 -3.76
CA LEU A 113 5.76 10.59 -3.93
C LEU A 113 4.87 9.46 -3.39
N GLU A 114 5.25 8.21 -3.62
CA GLU A 114 4.54 7.04 -3.07
C GLU A 114 4.56 7.04 -1.54
N GLN A 115 5.72 7.34 -0.93
CA GLN A 115 5.85 7.46 0.52
C GLN A 115 5.03 8.63 1.08
N GLU A 116 5.09 9.79 0.44
CA GLU A 116 4.30 10.97 0.83
C GLU A 116 2.81 10.70 0.71
N ALA A 117 2.37 10.04 -0.36
CA ALA A 117 0.98 9.62 -0.53
C ALA A 117 0.53 8.63 0.55
N LEU A 118 1.38 7.67 0.93
CA LEU A 118 1.10 6.73 2.02
C LEU A 118 1.00 7.44 3.38
N ILE A 119 1.90 8.39 3.64
CA ILE A 119 1.87 9.21 4.86
C ILE A 119 0.60 10.07 4.88
N LEU A 120 0.25 10.72 3.76
CA LEU A 120 -0.97 11.50 3.63
C LEU A 120 -2.21 10.64 3.84
N PHE A 121 -2.28 9.45 3.24
CA PHE A 121 -3.37 8.51 3.46
C PHE A 121 -3.47 8.15 4.95
N THR A 122 -2.35 7.75 5.56
CA THR A 122 -2.30 7.36 6.96
C THR A 122 -2.75 8.50 7.88
N ASN A 123 -2.28 9.73 7.62
CA ASN A 123 -2.63 10.91 8.40
C ASN A 123 -4.08 11.35 8.18
N TYR A 124 -4.58 11.32 6.94
CA TYR A 124 -5.97 11.65 6.63
C TYR A 124 -6.97 10.75 7.36
N PHE A 125 -6.61 9.48 7.60
CA PHE A 125 -7.44 8.54 8.34
C PHE A 125 -7.10 8.42 9.84
N ASN A 126 -5.96 8.94 10.31
CA ASN A 126 -5.54 8.90 11.72
C ASN A 126 -5.71 10.20 12.50
N VAL A 127 -5.76 11.37 11.85
CA VAL A 127 -5.96 12.64 12.55
C VAL A 127 -7.45 12.77 12.88
N ASP A 128 -7.78 12.47 14.14
CA ASP A 128 -9.05 12.79 14.78
C ASP A 128 -10.29 12.23 14.07
N LYS A 129 -10.42 10.90 14.04
CA LYS A 129 -11.78 10.37 14.15
C LYS A 129 -12.31 10.81 15.51
N PRO A 130 -13.34 11.67 15.62
CA PRO A 130 -14.06 11.76 16.88
C PRO A 130 -14.55 10.35 17.18
N ASN A 131 -13.95 9.70 18.17
CA ASN A 131 -14.50 8.47 18.70
C ASN A 131 -15.84 8.86 19.30
N PHE A 132 -16.91 8.52 18.59
CA PHE A 132 -18.25 8.68 19.11
C PHE A 132 -18.33 7.92 20.44
N ASP A 133 -18.71 8.63 21.50
CA ASP A 133 -18.72 8.09 22.86
C ASP A 133 -19.88 7.11 23.05
N TRP A 134 -19.64 5.87 22.64
CA TRP A 134 -20.63 4.79 22.73
C TRP A 134 -20.94 4.40 24.17
N GLU A 135 -19.97 4.52 25.08
CA GLU A 135 -20.18 4.23 26.50
C GLU A 135 -21.02 5.34 27.14
N GLY A 136 -20.75 6.61 26.86
CA GLY A 136 -21.61 7.72 27.29
C GLY A 136 -23.05 7.57 26.79
N LEU A 137 -23.25 7.07 25.57
CA LEU A 137 -24.60 6.80 25.05
C LEU A 137 -25.30 5.63 25.78
N ARG A 138 -24.57 4.57 26.15
CA ARG A 138 -25.07 3.46 26.97
C ARG A 138 -25.43 3.94 28.39
N ASP A 139 -24.63 4.82 28.96
CA ASP A 139 -24.89 5.43 30.26
C ASP A 139 -26.17 6.27 30.24
N ILE A 140 -26.37 7.08 29.20
CA ILE A 140 -27.62 7.85 29.03
C ILE A 140 -28.83 6.91 28.95
N ARG A 141 -28.75 5.82 28.17
CA ARG A 141 -29.82 4.81 28.11
C ARG A 141 -30.13 4.25 29.50
N SER A 142 -29.10 3.86 30.26
CA SER A 142 -29.26 3.34 31.62
C SER A 142 -29.88 4.37 32.57
N GLN A 143 -29.47 5.64 32.48
CA GLN A 143 -30.04 6.71 33.29
C GLN A 143 -31.52 6.93 33.00
N ILE A 144 -31.91 6.95 31.72
CA ILE A 144 -33.31 7.05 31.30
C ILE A 144 -34.13 5.89 31.89
N TYR A 145 -33.65 4.65 31.76
CA TYR A 145 -34.35 3.47 32.27
C TYR A 145 -34.60 3.55 33.79
N ASN A 146 -33.64 4.09 34.54
CA ASN A 146 -33.68 4.19 36.00
C ASN A 146 -34.43 5.41 36.54
N VAL A 147 -35.03 6.25 35.69
CA VAL A 147 -35.88 7.37 36.13
C VAL A 147 -37.09 6.83 36.89
N LYS A 148 -37.28 7.31 38.13
CA LYS A 148 -38.35 6.84 39.03
C LYS A 148 -39.75 7.27 38.60
N ASN A 149 -39.88 8.45 37.99
CA ASN A 149 -41.15 8.93 37.46
C ASN A 149 -41.45 8.22 36.14
N SER A 150 -42.54 7.45 36.09
CA SER A 150 -42.93 6.69 34.90
C SER A 150 -43.26 7.58 33.70
N SER A 151 -43.92 8.72 33.91
CA SER A 151 -44.27 9.66 32.83
C SER A 151 -43.01 10.26 32.20
N ASP A 152 -42.11 10.78 33.03
CA ASP A 152 -40.87 11.41 32.56
C ASP A 152 -39.96 10.37 31.89
N ARG A 153 -39.88 9.16 32.45
CA ARG A 153 -39.15 8.04 31.85
C ARG A 153 -39.65 7.71 30.45
N THR A 154 -40.96 7.54 30.27
CA THR A 154 -41.55 7.22 28.97
C THR A 154 -41.32 8.33 27.95
N GLN A 155 -41.45 9.60 28.36
CA GLN A 155 -41.14 10.73 27.48
C GLN A 155 -39.67 10.75 27.06
N LEU A 156 -38.75 10.49 27.99
CA LEU A 156 -37.32 10.42 27.70
C LEU A 156 -36.96 9.23 26.79
N MET A 157 -37.58 8.06 26.97
CA MET A 157 -37.42 6.91 26.07
C MET A 157 -37.84 7.26 24.63
N HIS A 158 -39.01 7.88 24.44
CA HIS A 158 -39.45 8.34 23.12
C HIS A 158 -38.53 9.40 22.51
N LEU A 159 -38.05 10.35 23.30
CA LEU A 159 -37.10 11.38 22.84
C LEU A 159 -35.76 10.78 22.43
N PHE A 160 -35.27 9.78 23.19
CA PHE A 160 -34.03 9.07 22.87
C PHE A 160 -34.14 8.27 21.57
N GLU A 161 -35.27 7.58 21.37
CA GLU A 161 -35.55 6.82 20.15
C GLU A 161 -35.61 7.69 18.89
N HIS A 162 -36.48 8.69 18.92
CA HIS A 162 -36.76 9.53 17.76
C HIS A 162 -35.67 10.58 17.51
N GLY A 163 -34.99 11.04 18.57
CA GLY A 163 -33.95 12.07 18.47
C GLY A 163 -32.56 11.54 18.16
N ILE A 164 -32.19 10.40 18.75
CA ILE A 164 -30.79 9.91 18.73
C ILE A 164 -30.68 8.57 17.98
N LEU A 165 -31.50 7.58 18.34
CA LEU A 165 -31.37 6.23 17.78
C LEU A 165 -31.82 6.13 16.32
N THR A 166 -32.71 7.00 15.87
CA THR A 166 -33.14 7.06 14.46
C THR A 166 -31.97 7.33 13.50
N ILE A 167 -30.98 8.12 13.90
CA ILE A 167 -29.77 8.36 13.08
C ILE A 167 -28.83 7.16 13.17
N ILE A 168 -28.72 6.54 14.36
CA ILE A 168 -27.83 5.40 14.61
C ILE A 168 -28.32 4.15 13.85
N SER A 169 -29.63 3.95 13.68
CA SER A 169 -30.19 2.83 12.92
C SER A 169 -29.71 2.78 11.47
N GLN A 170 -29.47 3.95 10.86
CA GLN A 170 -29.01 4.08 9.48
C GLN A 170 -27.50 3.85 9.33
N VAL A 171 -26.71 4.20 10.35
CA VAL A 171 -25.24 4.17 10.30
C VAL A 171 -24.66 2.87 10.88
N ARG A 172 -25.25 2.37 11.98
CA ARG A 172 -24.83 1.13 12.67
C ARG A 172 -26.04 0.35 13.20
N PRO A 173 -26.67 -0.49 12.37
CA PRO A 173 -27.87 -1.25 12.75
C PRO A 173 -27.68 -2.18 13.96
N LYS A 174 -26.47 -2.74 14.14
CA LYS A 174 -26.16 -3.60 15.30
C LYS A 174 -26.13 -2.84 16.62
N THR A 175 -25.67 -1.59 16.60
CA THR A 175 -25.60 -0.76 17.81
C THR A 175 -26.99 -0.22 18.18
N TYR A 176 -27.84 0.02 17.17
CA TYR A 176 -29.25 0.33 17.38
C TYR A 176 -29.98 -0.76 18.18
N SER A 177 -29.85 -2.03 17.79
CA SER A 177 -30.51 -3.15 18.48
C SER A 177 -30.09 -3.33 19.93
N GLU A 178 -28.91 -2.85 20.33
CA GLU A 178 -28.43 -2.93 21.72
C GLU A 178 -28.96 -1.79 22.61
N LEU A 179 -29.40 -0.68 21.99
CA LEU A 179 -29.70 0.56 22.70
C LEU A 179 -31.19 0.93 22.70
N THR A 180 -31.97 0.29 21.84
CA THR A 180 -33.40 0.58 21.70
C THR A 180 -34.22 0.30 22.97
N PHE A 181 -35.32 1.03 23.10
CA PHE A 181 -36.43 0.90 24.04
C PHE A 181 -37.72 0.44 23.35
N GLU A 182 -37.69 0.00 22.08
CA GLU A 182 -38.89 -0.42 21.33
C GLU A 182 -39.72 -1.46 22.12
N SER A 183 -39.07 -2.50 22.67
CA SER A 183 -39.73 -3.51 23.49
C SER A 183 -40.37 -2.93 24.76
N GLU A 184 -39.65 -2.08 25.48
CA GLU A 184 -40.10 -1.47 26.73
C GLU A 184 -41.26 -0.49 26.50
N LEU A 185 -41.25 0.23 25.38
CA LEU A 185 -42.33 1.13 24.99
C LEU A 185 -43.58 0.37 24.53
N GLU A 186 -43.42 -0.74 23.80
CA GLU A 186 -44.52 -1.62 23.39
C GLU A 186 -45.25 -2.22 24.60
N GLU A 187 -44.51 -2.73 25.59
CA GLU A 187 -45.06 -3.26 26.84
C GLU A 187 -45.89 -2.21 27.60
N LEU A 188 -45.44 -0.97 27.65
CA LEU A 188 -46.15 0.13 28.33
C LEU A 188 -47.46 0.52 27.62
N THR A 189 -47.47 0.52 26.28
CA THR A 189 -48.71 0.70 25.50
C THR A 189 -49.69 -0.46 25.73
N GLN A 190 -49.22 -1.70 25.79
CA GLN A 190 -50.09 -2.86 26.05
C GLN A 190 -50.70 -2.83 27.46
N ILE A 191 -49.93 -2.44 28.48
CA ILE A 191 -50.43 -2.27 29.85
C ILE A 191 -51.55 -1.22 29.88
N SER A 192 -51.37 -0.07 29.22
CA SER A 192 -52.41 0.98 29.15
C SER A 192 -53.69 0.53 28.42
N SER A 193 -53.56 -0.31 27.39
CA SER A 193 -54.71 -0.84 26.61
C SER A 193 -55.50 -1.93 27.36
N SER A 194 -54.85 -2.69 28.25
CA SER A 194 -55.47 -3.76 29.04
C SER A 194 -56.37 -3.26 30.17
N TYR A 195 -56.19 -2.01 30.62
CA TYR A 195 -57.08 -1.37 31.60
C TYR A 195 -58.37 -0.82 30.97
N HIS A 196 -58.47 -0.73 29.64
CA HIS A 196 -59.68 -0.26 28.97
C HIS A 196 -60.64 -1.37 28.51
N THR A 197 -60.24 -2.65 28.56
CA THR A 197 -61.12 -3.79 28.19
C THR A 197 -61.79 -4.50 29.37
N LYS A 198 -61.64 -3.98 30.59
CA LYS A 198 -62.45 -4.39 31.75
C LYS A 198 -63.30 -3.24 32.29
N SER A 199 -64.19 -2.72 31.45
CA SER A 199 -65.35 -1.99 31.93
C SER A 199 -66.59 -2.37 31.11
N ARG A 200 -67.49 -3.06 31.81
CA ARG A 200 -68.81 -3.61 31.43
C ARG A 200 -68.83 -4.92 30.65
#